data_AF-A0AAU9TA03-F1
#
_entry.id   AF-A0AAU9TA03-F1
#
_cell.length_a   1.000
_cell.length_b   1.000
_cell.length_c   1.000
_cell.angle_alpha   90.00
_cell.angle_beta   90.00
_cell.angle_gamma   90.00
#
_symmetry.space_group_name_H-M   'P 1'
#
loop_
_entity.id
_entity.type
_entity.pdbx_description
1 polymer ?
#
loop_
_entity_poly.entity_id
_entity_poly.type
_entity_poly.pdbx_seq_one_letter_code
_entity_poly.pdbx_strand_id
1 'polypeptide(L)'
;MAPKKEKGKGKEEETHKSAGGTFTEVERTFLELQVAECNRKIARLRSAVDEYEQKNEELQKAYDKLDEDRADIIAYLKKTLNLKNEENNELKEKVKGLEETRELETAQFKETVTELERNFTIMKDQLTSENKLLAGKLNTLEEFRAIRDDLMKKFDKQEQAFKDQEMKYKRIIYDAEKKFVIGKDKLKKEMEARLLQLAQDFQDATELRIAASTHRVIRENIAINNELDNILSTQAKLADQNEKYKESEKAAKVAMELAEEERDKAINKNVVQLKVIDQLTAAFQEIKKEKAIFEKKNYDFETLQGKIQKLVKENENLSLQVRILEQNLHAQMSDQNKSSVETTKLVKECNKYKRILKEAAIAVKAALKLDDWATQDPTREVMDRQILLSRLLDIISQYREIQRAESSDTIASLGKVYEEGDLGFIPKSKLMRKKSVLSTVMSAASKESIKAEKREISEISLSSSSLASVKTIPSIKLVPPSSEPQLAAKDSLPSFVTSTKSTVSTSEGELEEIPESEMNIEQKLEASKLEIQKSILKDLQYSQMALQSQARLSGERKIGSKSVILEAPHEELEGEHDMQEQLNEQEKDKEEDAEEEDHVIDNVKEEKIAEDDASGDAELEPVKE
;
A
#
# COMPACT_ATOMS: atom_id res chain seq x y z
N MET A 1 -14.33 -74.24 40.75
CA MET A 1 -13.22 -74.93 41.44
C MET A 1 -13.63 -75.22 42.88
N ALA A 2 -13.21 -76.34 43.45
CA ALA A 2 -13.37 -76.72 44.87
C ALA A 2 -12.00 -76.52 45.59
N PRO A 3 -11.79 -76.74 46.93
CA PRO A 3 -12.47 -77.74 47.78
C PRO A 3 -12.74 -77.45 49.29
N LYS A 4 -13.75 -78.17 49.81
CA LYS A 4 -13.89 -78.90 51.11
C LYS A 4 -13.11 -78.48 52.38
N LYS A 5 -13.81 -78.53 53.54
CA LYS A 5 -13.65 -79.54 54.64
C LYS A 5 -14.82 -79.46 55.67
N GLU A 6 -15.47 -80.59 56.01
CA GLU A 6 -15.46 -81.33 57.32
C GLU A 6 -16.08 -80.56 58.52
N LYS A 7 -16.78 -81.11 59.52
CA LYS A 7 -17.33 -82.42 59.99
C LYS A 7 -18.44 -82.05 61.03
N GLY A 8 -19.48 -82.80 61.42
CA GLY A 8 -19.71 -84.24 61.47
C GLY A 8 -19.72 -84.77 62.93
N LYS A 9 -20.91 -84.84 63.59
CA LYS A 9 -21.30 -85.58 64.84
C LYS A 9 -22.63 -85.00 65.38
N GLY A 10 -23.60 -85.71 65.98
CA GLY A 10 -23.85 -87.16 66.08
C GLY A 10 -24.30 -87.64 67.48
N LYS A 11 -25.57 -88.07 67.63
CA LYS A 11 -26.19 -88.81 68.78
C LYS A 11 -26.17 -88.11 70.16
N GLU A 12 -26.89 -88.51 71.22
CA GLU A 12 -27.79 -89.66 71.55
C GLU A 12 -29.16 -89.10 72.07
N GLU A 13 -30.31 -89.73 71.85
CA GLU A 13 -30.99 -90.64 72.81
C GLU A 13 -30.98 -90.22 74.30
N GLU A 14 -32.16 -89.87 74.85
CA GLU A 14 -32.62 -90.55 76.07
C GLU A 14 -34.16 -90.52 76.21
N THR A 15 -34.72 -91.67 76.57
CA THR A 15 -36.16 -91.88 76.76
C THR A 15 -36.59 -91.54 78.19
N HIS A 16 -37.67 -90.78 78.36
CA HIS A 16 -38.45 -90.84 79.59
C HIS A 16 -39.95 -90.98 79.32
N LYS A 17 -40.47 -92.18 79.58
CA LYS A 17 -41.90 -92.40 79.81
C LYS A 17 -42.26 -91.80 81.17
N SER A 18 -43.33 -91.00 81.21
CA SER A 18 -44.08 -90.67 82.42
C SER A 18 -45.54 -90.52 81.98
N ALA A 19 -46.31 -91.61 82.06
CA ALA A 19 -47.19 -91.88 83.19
C ALA A 19 -48.40 -90.92 83.18
N GLY A 20 -49.53 -91.42 82.66
CA GLY A 20 -50.84 -90.79 82.84
C GLY A 20 -51.29 -90.92 84.28
N GLY A 21 -50.73 -90.09 85.15
CA GLY A 21 -51.21 -89.93 86.52
C GLY A 21 -52.56 -89.20 86.50
N THR A 22 -53.54 -89.75 87.20
CA THR A 22 -54.71 -88.99 87.62
C THR A 22 -54.24 -87.93 88.61
N PHE A 23 -53.89 -86.74 88.10
CA PHE A 23 -53.58 -85.58 88.92
C PHE A 23 -54.65 -85.40 89.98
N THR A 24 -54.24 -85.24 91.23
CA THR A 24 -55.14 -84.73 92.25
C THR A 24 -55.65 -83.35 91.82
N GLU A 25 -56.83 -82.97 92.27
CA GLU A 25 -57.48 -81.72 91.83
C GLU A 25 -56.61 -80.48 92.14
N VAL A 26 -55.77 -80.58 93.17
CA VAL A 26 -54.75 -79.59 93.57
C VAL A 26 -53.56 -79.55 92.59
N GLU A 27 -53.05 -80.70 92.13
CA GLU A 27 -51.96 -80.72 91.13
C GLU A 27 -52.44 -80.25 89.76
N ARG A 28 -53.68 -80.59 89.37
CA ARG A 28 -54.29 -80.10 88.12
C ARG A 28 -54.40 -78.57 88.16
N THR A 29 -54.94 -78.00 89.23
CA THR A 29 -55.09 -76.54 89.38
C THR A 29 -53.75 -75.83 89.50
N PHE A 30 -52.73 -76.44 90.10
CA PHE A 30 -51.35 -75.92 90.10
C PHE A 30 -50.74 -75.87 88.69
N LEU A 31 -50.89 -76.95 87.90
CA LEU A 31 -50.42 -76.99 86.51
C LEU A 31 -51.21 -76.03 85.61
N GLU A 32 -52.52 -75.90 85.79
CA GLU A 32 -53.33 -74.89 85.09
C GLU A 32 -52.87 -73.46 85.42
N LEU A 33 -52.55 -73.18 86.69
CA LEU A 33 -51.98 -71.89 87.10
C LEU A 33 -50.61 -71.64 86.45
N GLN A 34 -49.74 -72.65 86.39
CA GLN A 34 -48.42 -72.56 85.74
C GLN A 34 -48.54 -72.36 84.22
N VAL A 35 -49.51 -73.03 83.57
CA VAL A 35 -49.85 -72.83 82.16
C VAL A 35 -50.41 -71.42 81.93
N ALA A 36 -51.29 -70.93 82.81
CA ALA A 36 -51.81 -69.57 82.73
C ALA A 36 -50.71 -68.50 82.92
N GLU A 37 -49.74 -68.74 83.81
CA GLU A 37 -48.57 -67.87 83.99
C GLU A 37 -47.62 -67.90 82.79
N CYS A 38 -47.33 -69.09 82.24
CA CYS A 38 -46.57 -69.23 81.00
C CYS A 38 -47.27 -68.52 79.83
N ASN A 39 -48.59 -68.67 79.68
CA ASN A 39 -49.37 -67.98 78.66
C ASN A 39 -49.35 -66.46 78.86
N ARG A 40 -49.44 -65.95 80.10
CA ARG A 40 -49.23 -64.52 80.42
C ARG A 40 -47.82 -64.03 80.11
N LYS A 41 -46.80 -64.90 80.21
CA LYS A 41 -45.41 -64.57 79.86
C LYS A 41 -45.21 -64.56 78.35
N ILE A 42 -45.78 -65.52 77.63
CA ILE A 42 -45.82 -65.58 76.15
C ILE A 42 -46.58 -64.37 75.60
N ALA A 43 -47.73 -64.00 76.16
CA ALA A 43 -48.49 -62.82 75.74
C ALA A 43 -47.69 -61.52 75.93
N ARG A 44 -47.01 -61.36 77.07
CA ARG A 44 -46.09 -60.23 77.30
C ARG A 44 -44.91 -60.20 76.32
N LEU A 45 -44.31 -61.36 76.03
CA LEU A 45 -43.21 -61.45 75.06
C LEU A 45 -43.67 -61.16 73.63
N ARG A 46 -44.87 -61.62 73.22
CA ARG A 46 -45.48 -61.27 71.94
C ARG A 46 -45.73 -59.78 71.83
N SER A 47 -46.42 -59.18 72.82
CA SER A 47 -46.63 -57.73 72.86
C SER A 47 -45.32 -56.94 72.78
N ALA A 48 -44.25 -57.40 73.43
CA ALA A 48 -42.94 -56.78 73.34
C ALA A 48 -42.29 -56.95 71.95
N VAL A 49 -42.45 -58.10 71.29
CA VAL A 49 -42.01 -58.32 69.91
C VAL A 49 -42.80 -57.43 68.95
N ASP A 50 -44.13 -57.39 69.05
CA ASP A 50 -44.99 -56.52 68.24
C ASP A 50 -44.59 -55.03 68.40
N GLU A 51 -44.27 -54.60 69.62
CA GLU A 51 -43.73 -53.27 69.91
C GLU A 51 -42.33 -53.03 69.30
N TYR A 52 -41.44 -54.03 69.30
CA TYR A 52 -40.13 -53.91 68.67
C TYR A 52 -40.23 -53.91 67.14
N GLU A 53 -41.14 -54.68 66.56
CA GLU A 53 -41.43 -54.67 65.11
C GLU A 53 -41.99 -53.31 64.69
N GLN A 54 -42.94 -52.74 65.44
CA GLN A 54 -43.43 -51.37 65.19
C GLN A 54 -42.31 -50.33 65.27
N LYS A 55 -41.48 -50.36 66.33
CA LYS A 55 -40.33 -49.44 66.47
C LYS A 55 -39.31 -49.63 65.34
N ASN A 56 -39.10 -50.86 64.86
CA ASN A 56 -38.19 -51.15 63.75
C ASN A 56 -38.77 -50.67 62.40
N GLU A 57 -40.07 -50.81 62.16
CA GLU A 57 -40.74 -50.18 61.01
C GLU A 57 -40.69 -48.65 61.06
N GLU A 58 -40.89 -48.04 62.23
CA GLU A 58 -40.79 -46.59 62.42
C GLU A 58 -39.37 -46.09 62.15
N LEU A 59 -38.35 -46.80 62.65
CA LEU A 59 -36.95 -46.50 62.36
C LEU A 59 -36.63 -46.67 60.88
N GLN A 60 -37.10 -47.73 60.22
CA GLN A 60 -36.89 -47.91 58.78
C GLN A 60 -37.51 -46.76 57.98
N LYS A 61 -38.77 -46.39 58.27
CA LYS A 61 -39.46 -45.24 57.64
C LYS A 61 -38.77 -43.91 57.94
N ALA A 62 -38.06 -43.78 59.05
CA ALA A 62 -37.25 -42.60 59.37
C ALA A 62 -35.91 -42.59 58.61
N TYR A 63 -35.26 -43.74 58.42
CA TYR A 63 -34.08 -43.89 57.58
C TYR A 63 -34.39 -43.62 56.10
N ASP A 64 -35.47 -44.20 55.57
CA ASP A 64 -35.88 -44.00 54.18
C ASP A 64 -36.11 -42.52 53.86
N LYS A 65 -36.83 -41.80 54.75
CA LYS A 65 -37.02 -40.34 54.66
C LYS A 65 -35.71 -39.55 54.73
N LEU A 66 -34.80 -39.94 55.63
CA LEU A 66 -33.51 -39.26 55.78
C LEU A 66 -32.65 -39.41 54.51
N ASP A 67 -32.72 -40.56 53.84
CA ASP A 67 -32.02 -40.80 52.59
C ASP A 67 -32.71 -40.11 51.39
N GLU A 68 -34.03 -39.97 51.38
CA GLU A 68 -34.77 -39.08 50.46
C GLU A 68 -34.34 -37.61 50.64
N ASP A 69 -34.38 -37.07 51.86
CA ASP A 69 -33.96 -35.71 52.19
C ASP A 69 -32.50 -35.45 51.78
N ARG A 70 -31.60 -36.41 52.04
CA ARG A 70 -30.20 -36.36 51.59
C ARG A 70 -30.07 -36.35 50.07
N ALA A 71 -30.84 -37.18 49.37
CA ALA A 71 -30.83 -37.22 47.91
C ALA A 71 -31.28 -35.88 47.30
N ASP A 72 -32.33 -35.27 47.86
CA ASP A 72 -32.82 -33.96 47.43
C ASP A 72 -31.83 -32.83 47.73
N ILE A 73 -31.19 -32.82 48.91
CA ILE A 73 -30.10 -31.87 49.24
C ILE A 73 -28.93 -32.05 48.26
N ILE A 74 -28.50 -33.27 47.97
CA ILE A 74 -27.43 -33.56 47.00
C ILE A 74 -27.83 -33.11 45.59
N ALA A 75 -29.08 -33.32 45.17
CA ALA A 75 -29.58 -32.88 43.87
C ALA A 75 -29.63 -31.35 43.77
N TYR A 76 -30.08 -30.66 44.82
CA TYR A 76 -30.07 -29.20 44.89
C TYR A 76 -28.65 -28.61 44.85
N LEU A 77 -27.72 -29.17 45.62
CA LEU A 77 -26.32 -28.75 45.64
C LEU A 77 -25.63 -29.00 44.29
N LYS A 78 -25.83 -30.17 43.68
CA LYS A 78 -25.33 -30.47 42.32
C LYS A 78 -25.86 -29.48 41.29
N LYS A 79 -27.17 -29.19 41.30
CA LYS A 79 -27.77 -28.21 40.39
C LYS A 79 -27.20 -26.81 40.59
N THR A 80 -27.07 -26.38 41.85
CA THR A 80 -26.53 -25.05 42.20
C THR A 80 -25.06 -24.93 41.82
N LEU A 81 -24.27 -25.99 42.03
CA LEU A 81 -22.88 -26.07 41.59
C LEU A 81 -22.77 -25.99 40.06
N ASN A 82 -23.63 -26.68 39.31
CA ASN A 82 -23.59 -26.64 37.84
C ASN A 82 -23.94 -25.24 37.32
N LEU A 83 -25.00 -24.60 37.85
CA LEU A 83 -25.36 -23.22 37.51
C LEU A 83 -24.21 -22.24 37.81
N LYS A 84 -23.52 -22.39 38.95
CA LYS A 84 -22.35 -21.56 39.28
C LYS A 84 -21.12 -21.87 38.42
N ASN A 85 -21.00 -23.08 37.90
CA ASN A 85 -19.94 -23.45 36.96
C ASN A 85 -20.23 -22.90 35.54
N GLU A 86 -21.49 -22.94 35.11
CA GLU A 86 -21.99 -22.30 33.88
C GLU A 86 -21.77 -20.79 33.92
N GLU A 87 -22.18 -20.11 35.00
CA GLU A 87 -21.95 -18.67 35.23
C GLU A 87 -20.46 -18.31 35.23
N ASN A 88 -19.60 -19.15 35.84
CA ASN A 88 -18.15 -18.95 35.86
C ASN A 88 -17.54 -19.10 34.44
N ASN A 89 -18.03 -20.07 33.65
CA ASN A 89 -17.60 -20.24 32.26
C ASN A 89 -18.06 -19.08 31.37
N GLU A 90 -19.30 -18.61 31.51
CA GLU A 90 -19.76 -17.40 30.82
C GLU A 90 -18.92 -16.16 31.16
N LEU A 91 -18.55 -15.99 32.44
CA LEU A 91 -17.70 -14.89 32.87
C LEU A 91 -16.28 -15.02 32.31
N LYS A 92 -15.72 -16.23 32.23
CA LYS A 92 -14.43 -16.47 31.57
C LYS A 92 -14.45 -16.14 30.09
N GLU A 93 -15.47 -16.57 29.35
CA GLU A 93 -15.61 -16.23 27.92
C GLU A 93 -15.79 -14.71 27.72
N LYS A 94 -16.54 -14.03 28.59
CA LYS A 94 -16.67 -12.56 28.58
C LYS A 94 -15.33 -11.86 28.85
N VAL A 95 -14.55 -12.33 29.84
CA VAL A 95 -13.21 -11.80 30.14
C VAL A 95 -12.27 -12.02 28.95
N LYS A 96 -12.24 -13.23 28.38
CA LYS A 96 -11.43 -13.56 27.21
C LYS A 96 -11.77 -12.69 26.00
N GLY A 97 -13.06 -12.46 25.71
CA GLY A 97 -13.48 -11.55 24.64
C GLY A 97 -13.08 -10.09 24.88
N LEU A 98 -13.07 -9.62 26.14
CA LEU A 98 -12.55 -8.30 26.49
C LEU A 98 -11.02 -8.22 26.37
N GLU A 99 -10.30 -9.28 26.73
CA GLU A 99 -8.85 -9.38 26.54
C GLU A 99 -8.47 -9.37 25.06
N GLU A 100 -9.15 -10.17 24.23
CA GLU A 100 -9.00 -10.18 22.76
C GLU A 100 -9.28 -8.81 22.15
N THR A 101 -10.36 -8.13 22.60
CA THR A 101 -10.69 -6.76 22.13
C THR A 101 -9.60 -5.76 22.52
N ARG A 102 -9.13 -5.79 23.78
CA ARG A 102 -8.04 -4.93 24.26
C ARG A 102 -6.74 -5.18 23.51
N GLU A 103 -6.43 -6.43 23.17
CA GLU A 103 -5.25 -6.79 22.39
C GLU A 103 -5.33 -6.27 20.95
N LEU A 104 -6.50 -6.37 20.30
CA LEU A 104 -6.73 -5.78 18.97
C LEU A 104 -6.60 -4.25 18.99
N GLU A 105 -7.22 -3.57 19.96
CA GLU A 105 -7.08 -2.12 20.15
C GLU A 105 -5.60 -1.73 20.39
N THR A 106 -4.90 -2.47 21.26
CA THR A 106 -3.47 -2.24 21.54
C THR A 106 -2.60 -2.46 20.31
N ALA A 107 -2.93 -3.43 19.46
CA ALA A 107 -2.24 -3.67 18.20
C ALA A 107 -2.46 -2.52 17.21
N GLN A 108 -3.71 -2.04 17.05
CA GLN A 108 -4.04 -0.89 16.21
C GLN A 108 -3.39 0.41 16.70
N PHE A 109 -3.34 0.65 18.01
CA PHE A 109 -2.61 1.79 18.58
C PHE A 109 -1.11 1.70 18.33
N LYS A 110 -0.50 0.50 18.42
CA LYS A 110 0.91 0.32 18.06
C LYS A 110 1.16 0.56 16.57
N GLU A 111 0.32 0.02 15.69
CA GLU A 111 0.43 0.20 14.24
C GLU A 111 0.34 1.68 13.86
N THR A 112 -0.68 2.38 14.36
CA THR A 112 -0.86 3.83 14.12
C THR A 112 0.28 4.68 14.68
N VAL A 113 0.84 4.34 15.85
CA VAL A 113 2.06 4.98 16.37
C VAL A 113 3.25 4.74 15.44
N THR A 114 3.51 3.50 15.01
CA THR A 114 4.64 3.21 14.12
C THR A 114 4.50 3.89 12.74
N GLU A 115 3.28 4.01 12.22
CA GLU A 115 3.01 4.72 10.96
C GLU A 115 3.16 6.24 11.12
N LEU A 116 2.75 6.81 12.26
CA LEU A 116 3.03 8.21 12.60
C LEU A 116 4.54 8.47 12.71
N GLU A 117 5.29 7.63 13.44
CA GLU A 117 6.75 7.72 13.57
C GLU A 117 7.46 7.61 12.21
N ARG A 118 7.00 6.70 11.33
CA ARG A 118 7.47 6.57 9.95
C ARG A 118 7.22 7.85 9.14
N ASN A 119 6.02 8.41 9.22
CA ASN A 119 5.67 9.63 8.50
C ASN A 119 6.42 10.86 9.04
N PHE A 120 6.60 10.99 10.36
CA PHE A 120 7.45 12.01 10.97
C PHE A 120 8.91 11.89 10.54
N THR A 121 9.44 10.66 10.44
CA THR A 121 10.81 10.42 9.96
C THR A 121 10.96 10.84 8.50
N ILE A 122 10.03 10.46 7.62
CA ILE A 122 10.03 10.87 6.21
C ILE A 122 9.91 12.40 6.06
N MET A 123 9.00 13.03 6.80
CA MET A 123 8.84 14.49 6.78
C MET A 123 10.11 15.21 7.28
N LYS A 124 10.73 14.69 8.34
CA LYS A 124 12.01 15.19 8.86
C LYS A 124 13.12 15.07 7.82
N ASP A 125 13.23 13.92 7.14
CA ASP A 125 14.25 13.69 6.12
C ASP A 125 14.02 14.56 4.88
N GLN A 126 12.77 14.75 4.46
CA GLN A 126 12.38 15.70 3.41
C GLN A 126 12.79 17.13 3.76
N LEU A 127 12.36 17.66 4.92
CA LEU A 127 12.73 19.00 5.38
C LEU A 127 14.25 19.16 5.59
N THR A 128 14.94 18.11 6.01
CA THR A 128 16.41 18.10 6.14
C THR A 128 17.08 18.14 4.76
N SER A 129 16.53 17.44 3.77
CA SER A 129 17.04 17.48 2.39
C SER A 129 16.78 18.83 1.73
N GLU A 130 15.64 19.46 1.99
CA GLU A 130 15.31 20.80 1.52
C GLU A 130 16.23 21.85 2.16
N ASN A 131 16.45 21.81 3.48
CA ASN A 131 17.41 22.67 4.15
C ASN A 131 18.83 22.51 3.59
N LYS A 132 19.29 21.29 3.31
CA LYS A 132 20.59 21.04 2.65
C LYS A 132 20.64 21.63 1.24
N LEU A 133 19.57 21.50 0.46
CA LEU A 133 19.47 22.07 -0.88
C LEU A 133 19.46 23.61 -0.85
N LEU A 134 18.74 24.21 0.11
CA LEU A 134 18.69 25.66 0.32
C LEU A 134 20.05 26.20 0.80
N ALA A 135 20.74 25.50 1.71
CA ALA A 135 22.10 25.82 2.11
C ALA A 135 23.09 25.75 0.92
N GLY A 136 22.97 24.72 0.07
CA GLY A 136 23.75 24.63 -1.17
C GLY A 136 23.48 25.81 -2.13
N LYS A 137 22.21 26.18 -2.33
CA LYS A 137 21.84 27.37 -3.12
C LYS A 137 22.40 28.65 -2.51
N LEU A 138 22.33 28.81 -1.19
CA LEU A 138 22.88 29.96 -0.47
C LEU A 138 24.39 30.06 -0.68
N ASN A 139 25.14 28.96 -0.52
CA ASN A 139 26.58 28.92 -0.77
C ASN A 139 26.91 29.33 -2.23
N THR A 140 26.19 28.81 -3.23
CA THR A 140 26.41 29.27 -4.62
C THR A 140 26.09 30.75 -4.81
N LEU A 141 25.11 31.31 -4.10
CA LEU A 141 24.78 32.74 -4.15
C LEU A 141 25.86 33.59 -3.48
N GLU A 142 26.49 33.09 -2.41
CA GLU A 142 27.63 33.71 -1.74
C GLU A 142 28.89 33.66 -2.62
N GLU A 143 29.15 32.55 -3.32
CA GLU A 143 30.19 32.46 -4.36
C GLU A 143 29.95 33.48 -5.49
N PHE A 144 28.72 33.61 -6.00
CA PHE A 144 28.40 34.64 -6.99
C PHE A 144 28.63 36.07 -6.47
N ARG A 145 28.34 36.34 -5.19
CA ARG A 145 28.65 37.64 -4.56
C ARG A 145 30.16 37.85 -4.46
N ALA A 146 30.92 36.85 -4.02
CA ALA A 146 32.38 36.94 -3.91
C ALA A 146 33.05 37.18 -5.28
N ILE A 147 32.60 36.48 -6.33
CA ILE A 147 33.07 36.67 -7.71
C ILE A 147 32.73 38.08 -8.21
N ARG A 148 31.50 38.57 -7.98
CA ARG A 148 31.10 39.94 -8.32
C ARG A 148 31.98 40.97 -7.62
N ASP A 149 32.25 40.79 -6.33
CA ASP A 149 33.01 41.76 -5.53
C ASP A 149 34.50 41.76 -5.89
N ASP A 150 35.07 40.61 -6.27
CA ASP A 150 36.41 40.55 -6.86
C ASP A 150 36.47 41.18 -8.27
N LEU A 151 35.46 40.96 -9.11
CA LEU A 151 35.35 41.62 -10.42
C LEU A 151 35.23 43.14 -10.28
N MET A 152 34.44 43.62 -9.32
CA MET A 152 34.29 45.05 -9.04
C MET A 152 35.61 45.65 -8.54
N LYS A 153 36.33 44.98 -7.63
CA LYS A 153 37.69 45.38 -7.20
C LYS A 153 38.70 45.38 -8.36
N LYS A 154 38.59 44.46 -9.33
CA LYS A 154 39.41 44.44 -10.55
C LYS A 154 39.09 45.62 -11.45
N PHE A 155 37.82 45.96 -11.63
CA PHE A 155 37.37 47.12 -12.38
C PHE A 155 37.87 48.43 -11.74
N ASP A 156 37.70 48.61 -10.43
CA ASP A 156 38.19 49.79 -9.70
C ASP A 156 39.70 49.98 -9.85
N LYS A 157 40.48 48.90 -9.74
CA LYS A 157 41.93 48.90 -9.98
C LYS A 157 42.28 49.29 -11.42
N GLN A 158 41.53 48.79 -12.40
CA GLN A 158 41.75 49.11 -13.81
C GLN A 158 41.39 50.57 -14.11
N GLU A 159 40.31 51.10 -13.53
CA GLU A 159 39.92 52.51 -13.67
C GLU A 159 40.95 53.45 -13.02
N GLN A 160 41.47 53.09 -11.85
CA GLN A 160 42.59 53.81 -11.22
C GLN A 160 43.85 53.77 -12.10
N ALA A 161 44.22 52.62 -12.64
CA ALA A 161 45.36 52.49 -13.55
C ALA A 161 45.20 53.32 -14.83
N PHE A 162 43.99 53.40 -15.39
CA PHE A 162 43.69 54.28 -16.53
C PHE A 162 43.83 55.76 -16.17
N LYS A 163 43.30 56.20 -15.01
CA LYS A 163 43.46 57.58 -14.53
C LYS A 163 44.93 57.95 -14.32
N ASP A 164 45.71 57.04 -13.74
CA ASP A 164 47.16 57.21 -13.58
C ASP A 164 47.89 57.26 -14.93
N GLN A 165 47.50 56.43 -15.89
CA GLN A 165 48.09 56.44 -17.23
C GLN A 165 47.73 57.72 -18.01
N GLU A 166 46.49 58.20 -17.91
CA GLU A 166 46.07 59.49 -18.47
C GLU A 166 46.86 60.65 -17.87
N MET A 167 47.07 60.66 -16.55
CA MET A 167 47.91 61.65 -15.86
C MET A 167 49.37 61.57 -16.28
N LYS A 168 49.92 60.35 -16.48
CA LYS A 168 51.27 60.15 -17.04
C LYS A 168 51.37 60.68 -18.47
N TYR A 169 50.39 60.40 -19.35
CA TYR A 169 50.38 60.93 -20.72
C TYR A 169 50.24 62.45 -20.75
N LYS A 170 49.37 63.06 -19.94
CA LYS A 170 49.26 64.52 -19.80
C LYS A 170 50.61 65.15 -19.40
N ARG A 171 51.35 64.52 -18.49
CA ARG A 171 52.71 64.96 -18.11
C ARG A 171 53.72 64.79 -19.25
N ILE A 172 53.72 63.65 -19.94
CA ILE A 172 54.61 63.39 -21.08
C ILE A 172 54.36 64.38 -22.22
N ILE A 173 53.10 64.68 -22.54
CA ILE A 173 52.72 65.68 -23.53
C ILE A 173 53.24 67.06 -23.10
N TYR A 174 52.99 67.48 -21.86
CA TYR A 174 53.50 68.75 -21.33
C TYR A 174 55.03 68.85 -21.41
N ASP A 175 55.77 67.79 -21.03
CA ASP A 175 57.23 67.77 -21.11
C ASP A 175 57.74 67.72 -22.56
N ALA A 176 57.01 67.06 -23.48
CA ALA A 176 57.33 67.04 -24.90
C ALA A 176 57.06 68.40 -25.57
N GLU A 177 55.93 69.05 -25.27
CA GLU A 177 55.61 70.42 -25.69
C GLU A 177 56.66 71.41 -25.17
N LYS A 178 57.03 71.31 -23.88
CA LYS A 178 58.08 72.13 -23.28
C LYS A 178 59.43 71.93 -23.97
N LYS A 179 59.84 70.67 -24.21
CA LYS A 179 61.07 70.35 -24.98
C LYS A 179 60.99 70.84 -26.42
N PHE A 180 59.83 70.75 -27.07
CA PHE A 180 59.62 71.23 -28.44
C PHE A 180 59.68 72.75 -28.53
N VAL A 181 59.10 73.48 -27.57
CA VAL A 181 59.22 74.95 -27.49
C VAL A 181 60.68 75.36 -27.32
N ILE A 182 61.40 74.76 -26.36
CA ILE A 182 62.83 75.02 -26.14
C ILE A 182 63.65 74.64 -27.38
N GLY A 183 63.36 73.50 -27.99
CA GLY A 183 64.03 72.99 -29.19
C GLY A 183 63.80 73.87 -30.42
N LYS A 184 62.58 74.38 -30.60
CA LYS A 184 62.23 75.36 -31.66
C LYS A 184 63.02 76.65 -31.49
N ASP A 185 63.15 77.16 -30.27
CA ASP A 185 63.90 78.39 -30.02
C ASP A 185 65.42 78.17 -30.13
N LYS A 186 65.93 76.97 -29.80
CA LYS A 186 67.32 76.57 -30.09
C LYS A 186 67.56 76.45 -31.61
N LEU A 187 66.65 75.80 -32.34
CA LEU A 187 66.73 75.62 -33.79
C LEU A 187 66.66 76.95 -34.54
N LYS A 188 65.87 77.92 -34.07
CA LYS A 188 65.89 79.29 -34.61
C LYS A 188 67.29 79.92 -34.50
N LYS A 189 67.90 79.89 -33.30
CA LYS A 189 69.27 80.39 -33.08
C LYS A 189 70.31 79.65 -33.93
N GLU A 190 70.17 78.33 -34.09
CA GLU A 190 71.06 77.53 -34.94
C GLU A 190 70.83 77.79 -36.44
N MET A 191 69.61 78.08 -36.87
CA MET A 191 69.29 78.43 -38.26
C MET A 191 69.78 79.84 -38.61
N GLU A 192 69.66 80.79 -37.68
CA GLU A 192 70.28 82.12 -37.80
C GLU A 192 71.81 82.00 -37.96
N ALA A 193 72.47 81.16 -37.14
CA ALA A 193 73.90 80.88 -37.26
C ALA A 193 74.28 80.14 -38.57
N ARG A 194 73.48 79.14 -39.00
CA ARG A 194 73.74 78.38 -40.22
C ARG A 194 73.43 79.13 -41.51
N LEU A 195 72.51 80.10 -41.52
CA LEU A 195 72.33 81.00 -42.66
C LEU A 195 73.57 81.88 -42.85
N LEU A 196 74.19 82.29 -41.75
CA LEU A 196 75.48 83.00 -41.72
C LEU A 196 76.61 82.12 -42.28
N GLN A 197 76.71 80.86 -41.82
CA GLN A 197 77.67 79.87 -42.32
C GLN A 197 77.46 79.54 -43.81
N LEU A 198 76.21 79.27 -44.22
CA LEU A 198 75.89 78.86 -45.59
C LEU A 198 76.18 79.98 -46.60
N ALA A 199 76.01 81.26 -46.22
CA ALA A 199 76.41 82.38 -47.06
C ALA A 199 77.91 82.40 -47.34
N GLN A 200 78.73 81.88 -46.42
CA GLN A 200 80.17 81.72 -46.57
C GLN A 200 80.51 80.46 -47.41
N ASP A 201 79.93 79.32 -47.06
CA ASP A 201 80.18 78.04 -47.74
C ASP A 201 79.70 78.03 -49.22
N PHE A 202 78.66 78.80 -49.57
CA PHE A 202 78.17 78.89 -50.97
C PHE A 202 79.16 79.57 -51.92
N GLN A 203 80.04 80.43 -51.37
CA GLN A 203 81.10 81.08 -52.11
C GLN A 203 82.22 80.08 -52.42
N ASP A 204 82.64 79.31 -51.43
CA ASP A 204 83.71 78.30 -51.56
C ASP A 204 83.26 77.07 -52.39
N ALA A 205 82.01 76.63 -52.25
CA ALA A 205 81.47 75.46 -52.95
C ALA A 205 81.30 75.67 -54.48
N THR A 206 81.31 76.92 -54.95
CA THR A 206 81.22 77.23 -56.39
C THR A 206 82.55 76.95 -57.11
N GLU A 207 83.69 77.03 -56.40
CA GLU A 207 85.03 76.85 -56.96
C GLU A 207 85.43 75.37 -57.12
N LEU A 208 84.88 74.47 -56.28
CA LEU A 208 85.28 73.05 -56.24
C LEU A 208 84.48 72.12 -57.19
N ARG A 209 83.53 72.65 -57.97
CA ARG A 209 82.51 71.84 -58.67
C ARG A 209 82.81 71.61 -60.15
N ILE A 210 83.63 70.60 -60.47
CA ILE A 210 83.41 69.59 -61.56
C ILE A 210 84.54 68.54 -61.57
N ALA A 211 84.17 67.27 -61.37
CA ALA A 211 84.97 66.10 -61.79
C ALA A 211 84.02 64.92 -62.06
N ALA A 212 84.02 64.40 -63.30
CA ALA A 212 82.95 63.51 -63.77
C ALA A 212 82.97 62.07 -63.19
N SER A 213 84.04 61.66 -62.50
CA SER A 213 84.23 60.29 -62.00
C SER A 213 83.16 59.90 -60.95
N THR A 214 82.83 60.81 -60.04
CA THR A 214 81.88 60.57 -58.93
C THR A 214 80.48 60.18 -59.42
N HIS A 215 80.05 60.70 -60.58
CA HIS A 215 78.76 60.38 -61.19
C HIS A 215 78.66 58.97 -61.80
N ARG A 216 79.77 58.22 -61.90
CA ARG A 216 79.75 56.81 -62.33
C ARG A 216 79.49 55.89 -61.14
N VAL A 217 80.28 56.03 -60.07
CA VAL A 217 80.17 55.21 -58.85
C VAL A 217 78.77 55.28 -58.24
N ILE A 218 78.15 56.47 -58.22
CA ILE A 218 76.77 56.66 -57.75
C ILE A 218 75.76 55.80 -58.54
N ARG A 219 75.94 55.63 -59.86
CA ARG A 219 75.01 54.85 -60.70
C ARG A 219 75.14 53.35 -60.48
N GLU A 220 76.37 52.85 -60.31
CA GLU A 220 76.61 51.43 -60.00
C GLU A 220 76.09 51.10 -58.58
N ASN A 221 76.25 51.98 -57.60
CA ASN A 221 75.71 51.78 -56.25
C ASN A 221 74.16 51.77 -56.21
N ILE A 222 73.51 52.66 -56.96
CA ILE A 222 72.04 52.65 -57.12
C ILE A 222 71.55 51.33 -57.74
N ALA A 223 72.27 50.78 -58.74
CA ALA A 223 71.90 49.52 -59.36
C ALA A 223 71.97 48.35 -58.36
N ILE A 224 73.04 48.27 -57.56
CA ILE A 224 73.22 47.23 -56.54
C ILE A 224 72.16 47.33 -55.44
N ASN A 225 71.84 48.54 -54.95
CA ASN A 225 70.79 48.72 -53.93
C ASN A 225 69.41 48.30 -54.46
N ASN A 226 69.07 48.62 -55.71
CA ASN A 226 67.81 48.18 -56.32
C ASN A 226 67.72 46.64 -56.44
N GLU A 227 68.83 45.94 -56.66
CA GLU A 227 68.86 44.47 -56.70
C GLU A 227 68.72 43.87 -55.29
N LEU A 228 69.39 44.46 -54.30
CA LEU A 228 69.28 44.09 -52.89
C LEU A 228 67.85 44.32 -52.34
N ASP A 229 67.20 45.43 -52.68
CA ASP A 229 65.80 45.72 -52.34
C ASP A 229 64.84 44.68 -52.95
N ASN A 230 65.10 44.24 -54.18
CA ASN A 230 64.32 43.17 -54.81
C ASN A 230 64.50 41.83 -54.07
N ILE A 231 65.75 41.47 -53.70
CA ILE A 231 66.03 40.26 -52.92
C ILE A 231 65.32 40.30 -51.57
N LEU A 232 65.46 41.40 -50.81
CA LEU A 232 64.75 41.60 -49.53
C LEU A 232 63.23 41.53 -49.70
N SER A 233 62.66 42.11 -50.76
CA SER A 233 61.23 42.00 -51.07
C SER A 233 60.79 40.55 -51.32
N THR A 234 61.61 39.74 -52.00
CA THR A 234 61.30 38.30 -52.19
C THR A 234 61.46 37.49 -50.91
N GLN A 235 62.46 37.80 -50.09
CA GLN A 235 62.68 37.14 -48.80
C GLN A 235 61.51 37.40 -47.83
N ALA A 236 61.03 38.66 -47.75
CA ALA A 236 59.85 39.01 -46.97
C ALA A 236 58.60 38.24 -47.42
N LYS A 237 58.33 38.17 -48.73
CA LYS A 237 57.19 37.41 -49.28
C LYS A 237 57.26 35.91 -48.98
N LEU A 238 58.46 35.32 -48.99
CA LEU A 238 58.66 33.92 -48.62
C LEU A 238 58.50 33.69 -47.12
N ALA A 239 58.92 34.65 -46.27
CA ALA A 239 58.66 34.60 -44.84
C ALA A 239 57.16 34.64 -44.53
N ASP A 240 56.41 35.59 -45.13
CA ASP A 240 54.95 35.70 -45.01
C ASP A 240 54.23 34.41 -45.44
N GLN A 241 54.69 33.76 -46.52
CA GLN A 241 54.12 32.50 -46.99
C GLN A 241 54.41 31.36 -46.00
N ASN A 242 55.63 31.27 -45.48
CA ASN A 242 56.01 30.26 -44.48
C ASN A 242 55.24 30.43 -43.16
N GLU A 243 55.01 31.66 -42.72
CA GLU A 243 54.16 31.96 -41.56
C GLU A 243 52.71 31.49 -41.80
N LYS A 244 52.10 31.84 -42.94
CA LYS A 244 50.76 31.38 -43.32
C LYS A 244 50.64 29.85 -43.40
N TYR A 245 51.66 29.15 -43.89
CA TYR A 245 51.67 27.69 -43.88
C TYR A 245 51.73 27.13 -42.45
N LYS A 246 52.54 27.72 -41.55
CA LYS A 246 52.57 27.32 -40.13
C LYS A 246 51.26 27.61 -39.40
N GLU A 247 50.59 28.71 -39.69
CA GLU A 247 49.26 29.01 -39.18
C GLU A 247 48.23 28.00 -39.68
N SER A 248 48.22 27.71 -40.99
CA SER A 248 47.34 26.70 -41.58
C SER A 248 47.58 25.29 -41.02
N GLU A 249 48.84 24.93 -40.75
CA GLU A 249 49.20 23.64 -40.14
C GLU A 249 48.70 23.56 -38.70
N LYS A 250 48.87 24.62 -37.89
CA LYS A 250 48.33 24.70 -36.53
C LYS A 250 46.80 24.61 -36.53
N ALA A 251 46.13 25.35 -37.42
CA ALA A 251 44.67 25.32 -37.55
C ALA A 251 44.16 23.91 -37.94
N ALA A 252 44.85 23.23 -38.87
CA ALA A 252 44.51 21.86 -39.25
C ALA A 252 44.68 20.86 -38.10
N LYS A 253 45.74 20.99 -37.28
CA LYS A 253 45.94 20.15 -36.09
C LYS A 253 44.83 20.34 -35.05
N VAL A 254 44.48 21.58 -34.72
CA VAL A 254 43.39 21.88 -33.78
C VAL A 254 42.04 21.37 -34.29
N ALA A 255 41.78 21.50 -35.60
CA ALA A 255 40.56 20.96 -36.21
C ALA A 255 40.49 19.41 -36.15
N MET A 256 41.63 18.74 -36.28
CA MET A 256 41.73 17.27 -36.14
C MET A 256 41.46 16.81 -34.71
N GLU A 257 42.10 17.45 -33.72
CA GLU A 257 41.92 17.17 -32.29
C GLU A 257 40.46 17.36 -31.85
N LEU A 258 39.83 18.47 -32.28
CA LEU A 258 38.41 18.74 -31.99
C LEU A 258 37.49 17.68 -32.63
N ALA A 259 37.77 17.24 -33.85
CA ALA A 259 37.00 16.18 -34.50
C ALA A 259 37.16 14.81 -33.81
N GLU A 260 38.33 14.51 -33.27
CA GLU A 260 38.55 13.29 -32.46
C GLU A 260 37.80 13.36 -31.12
N GLU A 261 37.82 14.50 -30.42
CA GLU A 261 37.00 14.71 -29.22
C GLU A 261 35.50 14.56 -29.50
N GLU A 262 35.00 15.13 -30.60
CA GLU A 262 33.58 15.01 -30.99
C GLU A 262 33.21 13.55 -31.30
N ARG A 263 34.10 12.82 -32.00
CA ARG A 263 33.95 11.37 -32.25
C ARG A 263 33.86 10.58 -30.95
N ASP A 264 34.74 10.83 -29.97
CA ASP A 264 34.70 10.12 -28.69
C ASP A 264 33.49 10.51 -27.82
N LYS A 265 33.07 11.79 -27.84
CA LYS A 265 31.82 12.23 -27.22
C LYS A 265 30.60 11.56 -27.87
N ALA A 266 30.60 11.35 -29.19
CA ALA A 266 29.53 10.65 -29.91
C ALA A 266 29.50 9.13 -29.59
N ILE A 267 30.66 8.47 -29.58
CA ILE A 267 30.79 7.06 -29.20
C ILE A 267 30.34 6.84 -27.75
N ASN A 268 30.80 7.67 -26.81
CA ASN A 268 30.38 7.57 -25.41
C ASN A 268 28.87 7.75 -25.23
N LYS A 269 28.25 8.70 -25.94
CA LYS A 269 26.78 8.83 -25.99
C LYS A 269 26.11 7.57 -26.53
N ASN A 270 26.62 6.99 -27.62
CA ASN A 270 26.07 5.77 -28.20
C ASN A 270 26.20 4.56 -27.26
N VAL A 271 27.35 4.38 -26.60
CA VAL A 271 27.57 3.32 -25.59
C VAL A 271 26.63 3.46 -24.39
N VAL A 272 26.39 4.68 -23.91
CA VAL A 272 25.41 4.92 -22.83
C VAL A 272 23.99 4.62 -23.31
N GLN A 273 23.61 5.06 -24.52
CA GLN A 273 22.30 4.74 -25.12
C GLN A 273 22.10 3.23 -25.27
N LEU A 274 23.12 2.50 -25.74
CA LEU A 274 23.06 1.04 -25.88
C LEU A 274 22.86 0.35 -24.52
N LYS A 275 23.59 0.76 -23.47
CA LYS A 275 23.39 0.26 -22.10
C LYS A 275 21.97 0.52 -21.59
N VAL A 276 21.38 1.68 -21.89
CA VAL A 276 19.99 2.01 -21.53
C VAL A 276 19.00 1.13 -22.32
N ILE A 277 19.24 0.89 -23.61
CA ILE A 277 18.45 -0.04 -24.43
C ILE A 277 18.53 -1.48 -23.88
N ASP A 278 19.71 -1.95 -23.48
CA ASP A 278 19.89 -3.28 -22.89
C ASP A 278 19.15 -3.41 -21.55
N GLN A 279 19.23 -2.40 -20.68
CA GLN A 279 18.48 -2.36 -19.41
C GLN A 279 16.96 -2.35 -19.64
N LEU A 280 16.46 -1.51 -20.55
CA LEU A 280 15.05 -1.47 -20.94
C LEU A 280 14.59 -2.81 -21.54
N THR A 281 15.44 -3.45 -22.34
CA THR A 281 15.16 -4.75 -22.96
C THR A 281 15.10 -5.87 -21.92
N ALA A 282 16.02 -5.87 -20.94
CA ALA A 282 16.01 -6.81 -19.83
C ALA A 282 14.74 -6.65 -18.96
N ALA A 283 14.40 -5.41 -18.58
CA ALA A 283 13.18 -5.10 -17.83
C ALA A 283 11.91 -5.50 -18.60
N PHE A 284 11.86 -5.25 -19.92
CA PHE A 284 10.74 -5.68 -20.75
C PHE A 284 10.61 -7.21 -20.83
N GLN A 285 11.73 -7.93 -20.91
CA GLN A 285 11.72 -9.40 -20.86
C GLN A 285 11.27 -9.94 -19.49
N GLU A 286 11.62 -9.27 -18.39
CA GLU A 286 11.17 -9.61 -17.05
C GLU A 286 9.67 -9.38 -16.88
N ILE A 287 9.17 -8.19 -17.22
CA ILE A 287 7.73 -7.86 -17.24
C ILE A 287 6.95 -8.85 -18.11
N LYS A 288 7.50 -9.27 -19.25
CA LYS A 288 6.88 -10.28 -20.13
C LYS A 288 6.79 -11.66 -19.48
N LYS A 289 7.80 -12.08 -18.70
CA LYS A 289 7.78 -13.33 -17.91
C LYS A 289 6.77 -13.23 -16.77
N GLU A 290 6.76 -12.12 -16.03
CA GLU A 290 5.82 -11.88 -14.94
C GLU A 290 4.37 -11.88 -15.44
N LYS A 291 4.09 -11.19 -16.56
CA LYS A 291 2.79 -11.21 -17.23
C LYS A 291 2.33 -12.64 -17.56
N ALA A 292 3.21 -13.48 -18.12
CA ALA A 292 2.87 -14.87 -18.43
C ALA A 292 2.56 -15.71 -17.17
N ILE A 293 3.27 -15.45 -16.05
CA ILE A 293 2.97 -16.07 -14.75
C ILE A 293 1.62 -15.58 -14.20
N PHE A 294 1.32 -14.29 -14.35
CA PHE A 294 0.04 -13.70 -13.92
C PHE A 294 -1.13 -14.24 -14.75
N GLU A 295 -1.00 -14.31 -16.07
CA GLU A 295 -2.00 -14.92 -16.98
C GLU A 295 -2.28 -16.37 -16.60
N LYS A 296 -1.24 -17.17 -16.30
CA LYS A 296 -1.41 -18.54 -15.80
C LYS A 296 -2.17 -18.57 -14.47
N LYS A 297 -1.78 -17.75 -13.48
CA LYS A 297 -2.48 -17.65 -12.18
C LYS A 297 -3.95 -17.25 -12.35
N ASN A 298 -4.24 -16.34 -13.28
CA ASN A 298 -5.59 -15.89 -13.57
C ASN A 298 -6.44 -17.00 -14.20
N TYR A 299 -5.87 -17.78 -15.13
CA TYR A 299 -6.51 -18.98 -15.66
C TYR A 299 -6.78 -20.03 -14.56
N ASP A 300 -5.78 -20.33 -13.73
CA ASP A 300 -5.94 -21.26 -12.60
C ASP A 300 -7.05 -20.79 -11.63
N PHE A 301 -7.10 -19.49 -11.34
CA PHE A 301 -8.17 -18.85 -10.54
C PHE A 301 -9.55 -18.97 -11.19
N GLU A 302 -9.69 -18.67 -12.48
CA GLU A 302 -10.95 -18.78 -13.22
C GLU A 302 -11.47 -20.23 -13.25
N THR A 303 -10.59 -21.21 -13.45
CA THR A 303 -11.01 -22.63 -13.37
C THR A 303 -11.43 -23.04 -11.95
N LEU A 304 -10.81 -22.49 -10.91
CA LEU A 304 -11.19 -22.74 -9.52
C LEU A 304 -12.51 -22.07 -9.16
N GLN A 305 -12.72 -20.82 -9.60
CA GLN A 305 -13.98 -20.10 -9.45
C GLN A 305 -15.13 -20.85 -10.16
N GLY A 306 -14.89 -21.38 -11.36
CA GLY A 306 -15.84 -22.24 -12.07
C GLY A 306 -16.17 -23.55 -11.33
N LYS A 307 -15.22 -24.14 -10.59
CA LYS A 307 -15.48 -25.30 -9.70
C LYS A 307 -16.30 -24.89 -8.49
N ILE A 308 -15.97 -23.77 -7.84
CA ILE A 308 -16.72 -23.24 -6.69
C ILE A 308 -18.18 -22.97 -7.09
N GLN A 309 -18.43 -22.33 -8.23
CA GLN A 309 -19.80 -22.08 -8.71
C GLN A 309 -20.61 -23.36 -8.97
N LYS A 310 -19.97 -24.46 -9.40
CA LYS A 310 -20.63 -25.77 -9.54
C LYS A 310 -20.99 -26.35 -8.17
N LEU A 311 -20.04 -26.38 -7.24
CA LEU A 311 -20.25 -26.87 -5.88
C LEU A 311 -21.31 -26.06 -5.11
N VAL A 312 -21.38 -24.75 -5.31
CA VAL A 312 -22.43 -23.90 -4.73
C VAL A 312 -23.81 -24.33 -5.25
N LYS A 313 -23.98 -24.48 -6.57
CA LYS A 313 -25.25 -24.95 -7.18
C LYS A 313 -25.63 -26.36 -6.73
N GLU A 314 -24.65 -27.25 -6.59
CA GLU A 314 -24.87 -28.60 -6.05
C GLU A 314 -25.33 -28.57 -4.59
N ASN A 315 -24.73 -27.71 -3.76
CA ASN A 315 -25.10 -27.53 -2.35
C ASN A 315 -26.50 -26.87 -2.20
N GLU A 316 -26.82 -25.87 -3.03
CA GLU A 316 -28.17 -25.29 -3.11
C GLU A 316 -29.23 -26.33 -3.47
N ASN A 317 -28.94 -27.19 -4.45
CA ASN A 317 -29.84 -28.28 -4.85
C ASN A 317 -30.00 -29.34 -3.75
N LEU A 318 -28.91 -29.74 -3.08
CA LEU A 318 -28.96 -30.64 -1.93
C LEU A 318 -29.75 -30.03 -0.76
N SER A 319 -29.57 -28.74 -0.47
CA SER A 319 -30.32 -28.02 0.56
C SER A 319 -31.83 -27.97 0.24
N LEU A 320 -32.19 -27.75 -1.03
CA LEU A 320 -33.58 -27.84 -1.48
C LEU A 320 -34.14 -29.27 -1.31
N GLN A 321 -33.37 -30.29 -1.66
CA GLN A 321 -33.76 -31.69 -1.51
C GLN A 321 -33.97 -32.06 -0.03
N VAL A 322 -33.09 -31.62 0.87
CA VAL A 322 -33.25 -31.79 2.33
C VAL A 322 -34.55 -31.14 2.80
N ARG A 323 -34.83 -29.88 2.41
CA ARG A 323 -36.07 -29.18 2.78
C ARG A 323 -37.34 -29.91 2.32
N ILE A 324 -37.33 -30.49 1.12
CA ILE A 324 -38.45 -31.29 0.60
C ILE A 324 -38.62 -32.58 1.43
N LEU A 325 -37.53 -33.25 1.78
CA LEU A 325 -37.56 -34.44 2.63
C LEU A 325 -38.04 -34.13 4.07
N GLU A 326 -37.63 -33.01 4.65
CA GLU A 326 -38.12 -32.52 5.95
C GLU A 326 -39.63 -32.22 5.91
N GLN A 327 -40.11 -31.57 4.85
CA GLN A 327 -41.55 -31.31 4.67
C GLN A 327 -42.34 -32.62 4.53
N ASN A 328 -41.85 -33.57 3.74
CA ASN A 328 -42.47 -34.88 3.57
C ASN A 328 -42.48 -35.68 4.89
N LEU A 329 -41.39 -35.66 5.65
CA LEU A 329 -41.31 -36.28 6.98
C LEU A 329 -42.31 -35.64 7.95
N HIS A 330 -42.43 -34.32 7.97
CA HIS A 330 -43.40 -33.62 8.81
C HIS A 330 -44.84 -33.96 8.43
N ALA A 331 -45.15 -34.06 7.13
CA ALA A 331 -46.46 -34.50 6.65
C ALA A 331 -46.77 -35.95 7.11
N GLN A 332 -45.83 -36.88 6.89
CA GLN A 332 -45.97 -38.28 7.31
C GLN A 332 -46.14 -38.41 8.83
N MET A 333 -45.37 -37.67 9.62
CA MET A 333 -45.51 -37.62 11.09
C MET A 333 -46.87 -37.05 11.51
N SER A 334 -47.38 -36.04 10.81
CA SER A 334 -48.73 -35.49 11.05
C SER A 334 -49.81 -36.54 10.81
N ASP A 335 -49.74 -37.27 9.70
CA ASP A 335 -50.72 -38.29 9.34
C ASP A 335 -50.64 -39.52 10.26
N GLN A 336 -49.43 -39.96 10.63
CA GLN A 336 -49.24 -41.00 11.64
C GLN A 336 -49.81 -40.57 13.01
N ASN A 337 -49.67 -39.29 13.38
CA ASN A 337 -50.24 -38.77 14.62
C ASN A 337 -51.79 -38.69 14.54
N LYS A 338 -52.38 -38.32 13.40
CA LYS A 338 -53.84 -38.40 13.18
C LYS A 338 -54.35 -39.83 13.34
N SER A 339 -53.74 -40.81 12.67
CA SER A 339 -54.15 -42.22 12.77
C SER A 339 -53.90 -42.80 14.18
N SER A 340 -52.87 -42.34 14.89
CA SER A 340 -52.65 -42.67 16.30
C SER A 340 -53.78 -42.13 17.20
N VAL A 341 -54.20 -40.87 16.99
CA VAL A 341 -55.34 -40.29 17.71
C VAL A 341 -56.65 -41.03 17.38
N GLU A 342 -56.89 -41.38 16.11
CA GLU A 342 -58.07 -42.14 15.70
C GLU A 342 -58.10 -43.56 16.28
N THR A 343 -56.97 -44.28 16.24
CA THR A 343 -56.88 -45.62 16.86
C THR A 343 -57.05 -45.54 18.38
N THR A 344 -56.51 -44.53 19.08
CA THR A 344 -56.78 -44.36 20.52
C THR A 344 -58.24 -44.00 20.83
N LYS A 345 -58.93 -43.26 19.95
CA LYS A 345 -60.40 -43.05 20.06
C LYS A 345 -61.15 -44.36 19.89
N LEU A 346 -60.89 -45.12 18.82
CA LEU A 346 -61.51 -46.41 18.56
C LEU A 346 -61.27 -47.41 19.70
N VAL A 347 -60.05 -47.48 20.25
CA VAL A 347 -59.74 -48.32 21.41
C VAL A 347 -60.53 -47.89 22.66
N LYS A 348 -60.77 -46.60 22.87
CA LYS A 348 -61.64 -46.12 23.97
C LYS A 348 -63.10 -46.57 23.75
N GLU A 349 -63.64 -46.44 22.54
CA GLU A 349 -65.00 -46.91 22.22
C GLU A 349 -65.13 -48.43 22.33
N CYS A 350 -64.20 -49.21 21.78
CA CYS A 350 -64.16 -50.66 21.97
C CYS A 350 -64.11 -51.06 23.45
N ASN A 351 -63.37 -50.33 24.29
CA ASN A 351 -63.33 -50.57 25.73
C ASN A 351 -64.65 -50.20 26.44
N LYS A 352 -65.32 -49.11 26.03
CA LYS A 352 -66.67 -48.76 26.50
C LYS A 352 -67.68 -49.84 26.14
N TYR A 353 -67.78 -50.23 24.86
CA TYR A 353 -68.67 -51.30 24.41
C TYR A 353 -68.36 -52.64 25.10
N LYS A 354 -67.09 -52.98 25.31
CA LYS A 354 -66.68 -54.19 26.07
C LYS A 354 -67.10 -54.13 27.54
N ARG A 355 -67.21 -52.95 28.15
CA ARG A 355 -67.77 -52.78 29.50
C ARG A 355 -69.28 -53.02 29.49
N ILE A 356 -70.00 -52.36 28.59
CA ILE A 356 -71.46 -52.50 28.45
C ILE A 356 -71.86 -53.94 28.15
N LEU A 357 -71.14 -54.62 27.25
CA LEU A 357 -71.37 -56.03 26.92
C LEU A 357 -71.13 -56.96 28.13
N LYS A 358 -70.14 -56.65 28.98
CA LYS A 358 -69.95 -57.37 30.26
C LYS A 358 -71.09 -57.11 31.24
N GLU A 359 -71.54 -55.87 31.37
CA GLU A 359 -72.65 -55.50 32.25
C GLU A 359 -73.98 -56.13 31.79
N ALA A 360 -74.26 -56.12 30.50
CA ALA A 360 -75.38 -56.84 29.89
C ALA A 360 -75.28 -58.36 30.09
N ALA A 361 -74.10 -58.96 29.89
CA ALA A 361 -73.89 -60.38 30.15
C ALA A 361 -74.06 -60.74 31.65
N ILE A 362 -73.74 -59.82 32.57
CA ILE A 362 -74.04 -60.00 34.01
C ILE A 362 -75.53 -59.86 34.28
N ALA A 363 -76.23 -58.90 33.65
CA ALA A 363 -77.67 -58.73 33.80
C ALA A 363 -78.45 -59.94 33.26
N VAL A 364 -78.09 -60.48 32.09
CA VAL A 364 -78.67 -61.71 31.54
C VAL A 364 -78.40 -62.92 32.45
N LYS A 365 -77.16 -63.05 32.98
CA LYS A 365 -76.85 -64.11 33.97
C LYS A 365 -77.59 -63.94 35.29
N ALA A 366 -77.95 -62.72 35.69
CA ALA A 366 -78.79 -62.48 36.85
C ALA A 366 -80.25 -62.85 36.55
N ALA A 367 -80.79 -62.47 35.39
CA ALA A 367 -82.13 -62.83 34.95
C ALA A 367 -82.33 -64.36 34.88
N LEU A 368 -81.41 -65.09 34.26
CA LEU A 368 -81.47 -66.56 34.19
C LEU A 368 -81.44 -67.23 35.58
N LYS A 369 -80.72 -66.64 36.54
CA LYS A 369 -80.74 -67.12 37.93
C LYS A 369 -82.05 -66.79 38.66
N LEU A 370 -82.73 -65.69 38.32
CA LEU A 370 -84.07 -65.43 38.83
C LEU A 370 -85.07 -66.50 38.37
N ASP A 371 -84.99 -66.97 37.12
CA ASP A 371 -85.82 -68.08 36.64
C ASP A 371 -85.56 -69.38 37.43
N ASP A 372 -84.29 -69.70 37.72
CA ASP A 372 -83.94 -70.83 38.61
C ASP A 372 -84.52 -70.67 40.03
N TRP A 373 -84.46 -69.47 40.61
CA TRP A 373 -84.88 -69.19 41.99
C TRP A 373 -86.38 -68.95 42.19
N ALA A 374 -87.12 -68.54 41.15
CA ALA A 374 -88.58 -68.42 41.18
C ALA A 374 -89.28 -69.76 41.49
N THR A 375 -88.56 -70.89 41.33
CA THR A 375 -89.03 -72.22 41.72
C THR A 375 -88.91 -72.53 43.23
N GLN A 376 -88.24 -71.68 44.03
CA GLN A 376 -87.89 -71.98 45.43
C GLN A 376 -88.43 -71.00 46.49
N ASP A 377 -88.51 -69.68 46.23
CA ASP A 377 -89.07 -68.70 47.20
C ASP A 377 -89.63 -67.42 46.52
N PRO A 378 -90.95 -67.18 46.55
CA PRO A 378 -91.58 -66.07 45.85
C PRO A 378 -91.35 -64.69 46.49
N THR A 379 -90.92 -64.62 47.76
CA THR A 379 -90.68 -63.32 48.41
C THR A 379 -89.34 -62.70 48.04
N ARG A 380 -88.37 -63.54 47.66
CA ARG A 380 -87.03 -63.13 47.25
C ARG A 380 -86.98 -62.63 45.81
N GLU A 381 -87.82 -63.21 44.94
CA GLU A 381 -87.99 -62.83 43.54
C GLU A 381 -88.22 -61.32 43.37
N VAL A 382 -89.09 -60.72 44.20
CA VAL A 382 -89.50 -59.31 44.06
C VAL A 382 -88.33 -58.33 44.30
N MET A 383 -87.51 -58.56 45.33
CA MET A 383 -86.37 -57.69 45.64
C MET A 383 -85.26 -57.82 44.58
N ASP A 384 -84.91 -59.05 44.20
CA ASP A 384 -83.86 -59.29 43.21
C ASP A 384 -84.30 -58.85 41.80
N ARG A 385 -85.61 -58.89 41.49
CA ARG A 385 -86.19 -58.32 40.26
C ARG A 385 -86.06 -56.81 40.21
N GLN A 386 -86.17 -56.12 41.35
CA GLN A 386 -85.98 -54.67 41.42
C GLN A 386 -84.50 -54.29 41.22
N ILE A 387 -83.56 -55.11 41.71
CA ILE A 387 -82.10 -54.97 41.46
C ILE A 387 -81.75 -55.27 39.99
N LEU A 388 -82.41 -56.25 39.37
CA LEU A 388 -82.27 -56.52 37.93
C LEU A 388 -82.82 -55.37 37.09
N LEU A 389 -83.98 -54.80 37.47
CA LEU A 389 -84.61 -53.70 36.75
C LEU A 389 -83.77 -52.41 36.83
N SER A 390 -83.19 -52.08 38.00
CA SER A 390 -82.28 -50.94 38.13
C SER A 390 -81.01 -51.15 37.31
N ARG A 391 -80.44 -52.36 37.30
CA ARG A 391 -79.25 -52.68 36.49
C ARG A 391 -79.52 -52.63 34.99
N LEU A 392 -80.72 -53.00 34.54
CA LEU A 392 -81.16 -52.82 33.15
C LEU A 392 -81.39 -51.34 32.82
N LEU A 393 -81.94 -50.56 33.75
CA LEU A 393 -82.13 -49.11 33.61
C LEU A 393 -80.78 -48.37 33.51
N ASP A 394 -79.77 -48.79 34.27
CA ASP A 394 -78.40 -48.27 34.17
C ASP A 394 -77.79 -48.56 32.79
N ILE A 395 -77.95 -49.78 32.25
CA ILE A 395 -77.48 -50.13 30.90
C ILE A 395 -78.15 -49.26 29.82
N ILE A 396 -79.46 -49.04 29.93
CA ILE A 396 -80.23 -48.18 29.01
C ILE A 396 -79.80 -46.71 29.14
N SER A 397 -79.51 -46.26 30.37
CA SER A 397 -79.06 -44.89 30.64
C SER A 397 -77.65 -44.64 30.09
N GLN A 398 -76.71 -45.57 30.29
CA GLN A 398 -75.39 -45.54 29.68
C GLN A 398 -75.48 -45.53 28.14
N TYR A 399 -76.35 -46.35 27.53
CA TYR A 399 -76.56 -46.34 26.08
C TYR A 399 -77.08 -44.99 25.56
N ARG A 400 -78.01 -44.36 26.29
CA ARG A 400 -78.53 -43.01 25.99
C ARG A 400 -77.47 -41.91 26.14
N GLU A 401 -76.43 -42.12 26.95
CA GLU A 401 -75.30 -41.19 27.07
C GLU A 401 -74.29 -41.33 25.93
N ILE A 402 -74.02 -42.56 25.45
CA ILE A 402 -73.19 -42.81 24.25
C ILE A 402 -73.71 -42.00 23.06
N GLN A 403 -75.03 -42.02 22.85
CA GLN A 403 -75.69 -41.35 21.73
C GLN A 403 -75.64 -39.80 21.79
N ARG A 404 -75.18 -39.20 22.90
CA ARG A 404 -74.90 -37.76 23.00
C ARG A 404 -73.41 -37.40 22.90
N ALA A 405 -72.51 -38.34 23.18
CA ALA A 405 -71.09 -38.08 23.32
C ALA A 405 -70.34 -37.92 21.98
N GLU A 406 -70.95 -38.29 20.85
CA GLU A 406 -70.30 -38.26 19.53
C GLU A 406 -70.03 -36.84 18.97
N SER A 407 -70.61 -35.79 19.58
CA SER A 407 -70.70 -34.46 18.93
C SER A 407 -70.05 -33.28 19.66
N SER A 408 -69.54 -33.42 20.90
CA SER A 408 -69.17 -32.26 21.75
C SER A 408 -67.69 -32.10 22.11
N ASP A 409 -66.91 -33.17 22.16
CA ASP A 409 -65.61 -33.15 22.85
C ASP A 409 -64.47 -32.45 22.08
N THR A 410 -64.69 -32.02 20.84
CA THR A 410 -63.66 -31.40 19.98
C THR A 410 -63.49 -29.88 20.20
N ILE A 411 -64.31 -29.23 21.03
CA ILE A 411 -64.29 -27.75 21.23
C ILE A 411 -63.90 -27.37 22.69
N ALA A 412 -63.39 -28.32 23.48
CA ALA A 412 -62.91 -28.04 24.83
C ALA A 412 -61.53 -27.33 24.82
N SER A 413 -61.55 -26.02 25.10
CA SER A 413 -60.41 -25.13 25.41
C SER A 413 -59.47 -24.69 24.27
N LEU A 414 -60.00 -23.93 23.30
CA LEU A 414 -59.15 -22.98 22.54
C LEU A 414 -58.74 -21.77 23.42
N GLY A 415 -59.65 -21.29 24.27
CA GLY A 415 -59.49 -20.14 25.18
C GLY A 415 -58.51 -20.32 26.35
N LYS A 416 -57.48 -21.18 26.22
CA LYS A 416 -56.35 -21.30 27.14
C LYS A 416 -54.98 -21.36 26.46
N VAL A 417 -54.93 -21.45 25.12
CA VAL A 417 -53.67 -21.57 24.35
C VAL A 417 -53.12 -20.19 23.94
N TYR A 418 -54.01 -19.20 23.79
CA TYR A 418 -53.74 -17.81 23.43
C TYR A 418 -54.40 -16.87 24.46
N GLU A 419 -53.98 -15.61 24.53
CA GLU A 419 -54.67 -14.57 25.32
C GLU A 419 -55.38 -13.57 24.39
N GLU A 420 -56.44 -12.93 24.88
CA GLU A 420 -57.14 -11.88 24.14
C GLU A 420 -56.24 -10.64 24.03
N GLY A 421 -55.90 -10.25 22.80
CA GLY A 421 -55.04 -9.11 22.50
C GLY A 421 -53.89 -9.41 21.52
N ASP A 422 -53.52 -10.68 21.36
CA ASP A 422 -52.53 -11.12 20.36
C ASP A 422 -53.25 -11.85 19.21
N LEU A 423 -52.96 -11.48 17.96
CA LEU A 423 -53.79 -11.79 16.76
C LEU A 423 -53.68 -13.27 16.28
N GLY A 424 -53.39 -14.20 17.19
CA GLY A 424 -53.40 -15.65 16.93
C GLY A 424 -52.09 -16.23 16.36
N PHE A 425 -51.00 -15.46 16.32
CA PHE A 425 -49.75 -15.88 15.67
C PHE A 425 -48.73 -16.56 16.60
N ILE A 426 -48.87 -16.48 17.92
CA ILE A 426 -47.90 -17.06 18.89
C ILE A 426 -48.62 -17.91 19.95
N PRO A 427 -48.49 -19.26 19.92
CA PRO A 427 -49.03 -20.12 20.98
C PRO A 427 -48.17 -20.04 22.26
N LYS A 428 -48.81 -20.10 23.43
CA LYS A 428 -48.09 -20.10 24.74
C LYS A 428 -47.04 -21.21 24.82
N SER A 429 -45.76 -20.83 24.88
CA SER A 429 -44.66 -21.76 25.16
C SER A 429 -44.83 -22.36 26.57
N LYS A 430 -44.85 -23.69 26.68
CA LYS A 430 -45.00 -24.40 27.96
C LYS A 430 -43.70 -24.35 28.77
N LEU A 431 -43.45 -23.25 29.47
CA LEU A 431 -42.44 -23.24 30.53
C LEU A 431 -42.94 -24.12 31.69
N MET A 432 -42.26 -25.25 31.90
CA MET A 432 -42.58 -26.24 32.95
C MET A 432 -42.52 -25.60 34.34
N ARG A 433 -43.68 -25.34 34.96
CA ARG A 433 -43.75 -24.91 36.37
C ARG A 433 -44.23 -26.07 37.24
N LYS A 434 -43.27 -26.83 37.80
CA LYS A 434 -43.53 -27.75 38.92
C LYS A 434 -44.15 -26.93 40.07
N LYS A 435 -45.15 -27.50 40.76
CA LYS A 435 -45.61 -27.01 42.07
C LYS A 435 -44.77 -27.64 43.17
N SER A 436 -44.34 -26.83 44.13
CA SER A 436 -44.24 -27.20 45.55
C SER A 436 -44.94 -26.11 46.37
N VAL A 437 -45.34 -26.43 47.61
CA VAL A 437 -46.17 -25.57 48.46
C VAL A 437 -45.63 -25.63 49.89
N LEU A 438 -45.77 -24.53 50.63
CA LEU A 438 -45.31 -24.28 52.02
C LEU A 438 -43.78 -24.07 52.16
N SER A 439 -43.28 -23.26 53.10
CA SER A 439 -43.93 -22.64 54.27
C SER A 439 -43.54 -21.17 54.55
N THR A 440 -44.38 -20.50 55.33
CA THR A 440 -44.15 -19.29 56.14
C THR A 440 -42.80 -19.30 56.91
N VAL A 441 -42.09 -18.17 56.99
CA VAL A 441 -41.66 -17.44 58.22
C VAL A 441 -41.23 -16.00 57.87
N MET A 442 -41.40 -15.09 58.82
CA MET A 442 -41.25 -13.63 58.77
C MET A 442 -39.81 -13.08 58.68
N SER A 443 -39.73 -11.78 58.37
CA SER A 443 -38.74 -10.80 58.88
C SER A 443 -37.28 -10.91 58.39
N ALA A 444 -36.53 -9.81 58.19
CA ALA A 444 -36.86 -8.38 58.20
C ALA A 444 -35.74 -7.57 57.52
N ALA A 445 -36.06 -6.33 57.13
CA ALA A 445 -35.12 -5.20 56.93
C ALA A 445 -34.06 -5.34 55.80
N SER A 446 -33.72 -4.29 55.04
CA SER A 446 -34.16 -2.89 55.09
C SER A 446 -33.92 -2.20 53.75
N LYS A 447 -34.75 -1.17 53.46
CA LYS A 447 -34.41 0.22 53.05
C LYS A 447 -33.27 0.44 52.02
N GLU A 448 -33.30 1.40 51.11
CA GLU A 448 -34.17 2.53 50.75
C GLU A 448 -33.65 3.01 49.35
N SER A 449 -34.32 3.77 48.46
CA SER A 449 -35.63 4.44 48.42
C SER A 449 -36.02 4.63 46.93
N ILE A 450 -37.30 4.58 46.51
CA ILE A 450 -38.18 5.74 46.20
C ILE A 450 -37.59 6.67 45.10
N LYS A 451 -38.21 7.00 43.95
CA LYS A 451 -39.63 7.29 43.55
C LYS A 451 -39.77 6.95 42.05
N ALA A 452 -40.82 6.35 41.49
CA ALA A 452 -42.20 6.86 41.25
C ALA A 452 -42.23 8.21 40.49
N GLU A 453 -43.04 8.45 39.44
CA GLU A 453 -44.40 7.94 39.14
C GLU A 453 -44.74 7.76 37.63
N LYS A 454 -45.69 6.84 37.38
CA LYS A 454 -46.81 6.86 36.40
C LYS A 454 -46.81 7.83 35.20
N ARG A 455 -47.20 7.29 34.03
CA ARG A 455 -48.52 7.58 33.40
C ARG A 455 -48.93 6.56 32.32
N GLU A 456 -50.23 6.51 32.06
CA GLU A 456 -51.00 5.58 31.21
C GLU A 456 -51.14 6.15 29.77
N ILE A 457 -51.08 5.33 28.69
CA ILE A 457 -52.18 4.71 27.89
C ILE A 457 -52.95 5.68 26.94
N SER A 458 -53.43 5.15 25.80
CA SER A 458 -54.25 5.74 24.72
C SER A 458 -53.51 6.71 23.77
N GLU A 459 -53.41 6.49 22.44
CA GLU A 459 -54.40 6.13 21.37
C GLU A 459 -55.29 7.29 20.92
N ILE A 460 -55.20 7.65 19.63
CA ILE A 460 -56.28 7.72 18.61
C ILE A 460 -55.88 8.64 17.43
N SER A 461 -56.15 8.13 16.23
CA SER A 461 -55.91 8.67 14.88
C SER A 461 -56.55 10.04 14.56
N LEU A 462 -56.00 10.76 13.55
CA LEU A 462 -56.59 10.83 12.19
C LEU A 462 -55.81 11.75 11.19
N SER A 463 -55.36 11.14 10.09
CA SER A 463 -55.36 11.64 8.68
C SER A 463 -54.79 13.02 8.27
N SER A 464 -53.71 13.00 7.46
CA SER A 464 -53.71 13.59 6.09
C SER A 464 -52.47 13.26 5.25
N SER A 465 -52.61 13.30 3.91
CA SER A 465 -51.58 13.23 2.84
C SER A 465 -50.91 11.88 2.46
N SER A 466 -51.58 11.15 1.56
CA SER A 466 -51.09 10.72 0.23
C SER A 466 -49.74 9.99 0.03
N LEU A 467 -49.80 8.66 0.10
CA LEU A 467 -49.41 7.68 -0.95
C LEU A 467 -48.26 8.00 -1.96
N ALA A 468 -47.11 7.33 -1.82
CA ALA A 468 -46.30 6.61 -2.85
C ALA A 468 -44.87 6.34 -2.31
N SER A 469 -44.53 5.17 -1.78
CA SER A 469 -44.19 3.89 -2.46
C SER A 469 -42.86 3.85 -3.22
N VAL A 470 -41.92 3.09 -2.63
CA VAL A 470 -40.81 2.32 -3.24
C VAL A 470 -39.66 3.08 -3.93
N LYS A 471 -38.48 3.07 -3.29
CA LYS A 471 -37.18 3.34 -3.94
C LYS A 471 -36.65 2.07 -4.62
N THR A 472 -36.43 2.15 -5.93
CA THR A 472 -35.72 1.12 -6.72
C THR A 472 -34.35 1.60 -7.20
N ILE A 473 -33.54 0.61 -7.58
CA ILE A 473 -32.17 0.62 -8.12
C ILE A 473 -31.86 1.83 -9.05
N PRO A 474 -30.67 2.45 -8.97
CA PRO A 474 -30.27 3.52 -9.89
C PRO A 474 -29.97 2.98 -11.30
N SER A 475 -30.86 3.25 -12.26
CA SER A 475 -30.66 2.93 -13.67
C SER A 475 -29.81 3.98 -14.40
N ILE A 476 -28.86 3.48 -15.20
CA ILE A 476 -28.06 4.20 -16.19
C ILE A 476 -28.95 5.02 -17.12
N LYS A 477 -28.59 6.29 -17.37
CA LYS A 477 -29.12 7.07 -18.51
C LYS A 477 -28.08 7.14 -19.63
N LEU A 478 -28.38 6.41 -20.70
CA LEU A 478 -27.74 6.50 -22.00
C LEU A 478 -28.07 7.84 -22.66
N VAL A 479 -27.10 8.42 -23.36
CA VAL A 479 -27.33 9.51 -24.34
C VAL A 479 -27.48 8.87 -25.72
N PRO A 480 -28.59 9.09 -26.46
CA PRO A 480 -28.77 8.54 -27.80
C PRO A 480 -28.14 9.42 -28.90
N PRO A 481 -27.75 8.84 -30.05
CA PRO A 481 -27.13 9.54 -31.20
C PRO A 481 -28.14 9.95 -32.31
N SER A 482 -27.62 10.50 -33.43
CA SER A 482 -28.28 11.05 -34.65
C SER A 482 -28.33 12.60 -34.67
N SER A 483 -28.05 13.33 -35.75
CA SER A 483 -27.80 12.96 -37.17
C SER A 483 -26.99 14.05 -37.91
N GLU A 484 -26.04 13.61 -38.75
CA GLU A 484 -25.78 13.96 -40.18
C GLU A 484 -26.26 15.28 -40.84
N PRO A 485 -25.70 15.67 -42.02
CA PRO A 485 -24.62 15.06 -42.84
C PRO A 485 -23.49 16.09 -43.15
N GLN A 486 -22.55 16.02 -44.13
CA GLN A 486 -22.32 15.22 -45.36
C GLN A 486 -20.81 14.93 -45.61
N LEU A 487 -20.55 13.77 -46.25
CA LEU A 487 -19.70 13.51 -47.45
C LEU A 487 -18.34 14.22 -47.67
N ALA A 488 -17.27 13.55 -48.13
CA ALA A 488 -17.07 12.11 -48.39
C ALA A 488 -15.57 11.77 -48.65
N ALA A 489 -15.24 10.47 -48.49
CA ALA A 489 -14.26 9.71 -49.28
C ALA A 489 -12.75 10.07 -49.17
N LYS A 490 -11.80 9.12 -49.24
CA LYS A 490 -11.85 7.64 -49.28
C LYS A 490 -10.47 7.07 -48.93
N ASP A 491 -10.45 6.03 -48.10
CA ASP A 491 -9.54 4.86 -48.03
C ASP A 491 -8.02 4.97 -48.28
N SER A 492 -7.28 4.55 -47.24
CA SER A 492 -6.06 3.72 -47.26
C SER A 492 -4.98 3.93 -48.34
N LEU A 493 -3.79 4.36 -47.89
CA LEU A 493 -2.53 4.10 -48.57
C LEU A 493 -2.01 2.67 -48.26
N PRO A 494 -1.49 1.97 -49.28
CA PRO A 494 -0.31 1.16 -49.09
C PRO A 494 0.83 1.49 -50.07
N SER A 495 2.04 1.57 -49.51
CA SER A 495 3.33 1.14 -50.08
C SER A 495 3.88 1.67 -51.44
N PHE A 496 5.16 2.04 -51.37
CA PHE A 496 6.25 1.75 -52.33
C PHE A 496 6.28 2.42 -53.73
N VAL A 497 7.28 3.32 -53.85
CA VAL A 497 8.31 3.37 -54.91
C VAL A 497 7.87 3.25 -56.39
N THR A 498 8.01 4.34 -57.16
CA THR A 498 9.03 4.43 -58.24
C THR A 498 9.16 5.85 -58.83
N SER A 499 10.41 6.18 -59.15
CA SER A 499 10.95 7.22 -60.04
C SER A 499 10.09 7.67 -61.25
N THR A 500 10.09 8.97 -61.59
CA THR A 500 10.82 9.55 -62.76
C THR A 500 10.42 11.01 -63.07
N LYS A 501 11.37 11.77 -63.66
CA LYS A 501 11.26 13.02 -64.47
C LYS A 501 10.17 14.06 -64.13
N SER A 502 10.52 15.26 -63.68
CA SER A 502 11.16 16.34 -64.47
C SER A 502 10.31 16.94 -65.60
N THR A 503 9.71 18.10 -65.33
CA THR A 503 9.53 19.19 -66.31
C THR A 503 9.67 20.53 -65.58
N VAL A 504 10.57 21.38 -66.07
CA VAL A 504 10.70 22.79 -65.65
C VAL A 504 9.55 23.59 -66.25
N SER A 505 8.95 24.47 -65.44
CA SER A 505 8.17 25.61 -65.95
C SER A 505 8.56 26.85 -65.17
N THR A 506 9.36 27.70 -65.80
CA THR A 506 9.62 29.07 -65.36
C THR A 506 8.39 29.93 -65.63
N SER A 507 7.82 30.52 -64.58
CA SER A 507 6.91 31.66 -64.71
C SER A 507 7.36 32.73 -63.72
N GLU A 508 8.03 33.76 -64.24
CA GLU A 508 8.21 35.01 -63.51
C GLU A 508 6.82 35.64 -63.33
N GLY A 509 6.37 35.71 -62.08
CA GLY A 509 5.15 36.39 -61.67
C GLY A 509 5.48 37.17 -60.41
N GLU A 510 5.28 38.48 -60.45
CA GLU A 510 5.49 39.37 -59.32
C GLU A 510 4.57 38.93 -58.16
N LEU A 511 5.16 38.61 -57.02
CA LEU A 511 4.42 38.28 -55.80
C LEU A 511 4.36 39.52 -54.90
N GLU A 512 3.14 39.90 -54.55
CA GLU A 512 2.86 40.96 -53.57
C GLU A 512 3.53 40.65 -52.23
N GLU A 513 4.10 41.67 -51.59
CA GLU A 513 4.63 41.58 -50.23
C GLU A 513 3.48 41.37 -49.23
N ILE A 514 3.24 40.12 -48.84
CA ILE A 514 2.39 39.80 -47.69
C ILE A 514 3.23 40.03 -46.42
N PRO A 515 2.79 40.87 -45.47
CA PRO A 515 3.58 41.19 -44.28
C PRO A 515 3.83 39.95 -43.39
N GLU A 516 5.02 39.87 -42.80
CA GLU A 516 5.55 38.69 -42.07
C GLU A 516 4.70 38.20 -40.88
N SER A 517 3.67 38.95 -40.48
CA SER A 517 2.80 38.67 -39.34
C SER A 517 1.83 37.49 -39.54
N GLU A 518 1.57 37.07 -40.79
CA GLU A 518 0.55 36.02 -41.08
C GLU A 518 1.11 34.72 -41.69
N MET A 519 2.42 34.62 -41.95
CA MET A 519 3.02 33.41 -42.52
C MET A 519 3.15 32.26 -41.50
N ASN A 520 2.71 31.06 -41.89
CA ASN A 520 2.93 29.83 -41.12
C ASN A 520 4.41 29.45 -41.06
N ILE A 521 4.81 28.73 -40.01
CA ILE A 521 6.22 28.38 -39.74
C ILE A 521 6.89 27.65 -40.92
N GLU A 522 6.16 26.74 -41.58
CA GLU A 522 6.61 26.03 -42.79
C GLU A 522 7.03 27.01 -43.90
N GLN A 523 6.19 28.02 -44.18
CA GLN A 523 6.42 29.02 -45.22
C GLN A 523 7.60 29.93 -44.89
N LYS A 524 7.80 30.26 -43.60
CA LYS A 524 9.00 30.99 -43.15
C LYS A 524 10.28 30.18 -43.34
N LEU A 525 10.21 28.86 -43.14
CA LEU A 525 11.33 27.95 -43.39
C LEU A 525 11.66 27.85 -44.89
N GLU A 526 10.65 27.74 -45.74
CA GLU A 526 10.83 27.69 -47.21
C GLU A 526 11.37 29.01 -47.77
N ALA A 527 10.87 30.16 -47.31
CA ALA A 527 11.40 31.47 -47.68
C ALA A 527 12.87 31.63 -47.26
N SER A 528 13.21 31.29 -46.01
CA SER A 528 14.59 31.31 -45.51
C SER A 528 15.51 30.37 -46.31
N LYS A 529 15.03 29.18 -46.67
CA LYS A 529 15.76 28.22 -47.52
C LYS A 529 16.00 28.76 -48.93
N LEU A 530 15.03 29.44 -49.54
CA LEU A 530 15.18 30.11 -50.83
C LEU A 530 16.19 31.26 -50.76
N GLU A 531 16.14 32.08 -49.71
CA GLU A 531 17.10 33.16 -49.45
C GLU A 531 18.54 32.63 -49.35
N ILE A 532 18.75 31.57 -48.55
CA ILE A 532 20.05 30.90 -48.41
C ILE A 532 20.54 30.34 -49.76
N GLN A 533 19.67 29.68 -50.53
CA GLN A 533 20.02 29.17 -51.86
C GLN A 533 20.38 30.30 -52.84
N LYS A 534 19.67 31.43 -52.79
CA LYS A 534 19.93 32.62 -53.61
C LYS A 534 21.25 33.29 -53.23
N SER A 535 21.60 33.33 -51.93
CA SER A 535 22.90 33.80 -51.46
C SER A 535 24.04 32.90 -51.94
N ILE A 536 23.93 31.58 -51.76
CA ILE A 536 24.93 30.61 -52.21
C ILE A 536 25.15 30.71 -53.73
N LEU A 537 24.09 30.85 -54.52
CA LEU A 537 24.20 31.01 -55.98
C LEU A 537 24.91 32.32 -56.36
N LYS A 538 24.63 33.41 -55.65
CA LYS A 538 25.26 34.71 -55.85
C LYS A 538 26.76 34.67 -55.51
N ASP A 539 27.14 34.04 -54.40
CA ASP A 539 28.54 33.86 -54.00
C ASP A 539 29.31 32.96 -54.97
N LEU A 540 28.68 31.88 -55.46
CA LEU A 540 29.25 31.03 -56.52
C LEU A 540 29.49 31.83 -57.81
N GLN A 541 28.55 32.71 -58.18
CA GLN A 541 28.67 33.57 -59.37
C GLN A 541 29.76 34.64 -59.22
N TYR A 542 29.91 35.25 -58.03
CA TYR A 542 31.02 36.15 -57.73
C TYR A 542 32.38 35.43 -57.79
N SER A 543 32.49 34.24 -57.19
CA SER A 543 33.70 33.41 -57.24
C SER A 543 34.07 33.03 -58.68
N GLN A 544 33.08 32.69 -59.51
CA GLN A 544 33.30 32.35 -60.92
C GLN A 544 33.73 33.58 -61.75
N MET A 545 33.19 34.77 -61.48
CA MET A 545 33.66 36.01 -62.11
C MET A 545 35.08 36.40 -61.66
N ALA A 546 35.45 36.17 -60.39
CA ALA A 546 36.80 36.39 -59.89
C ALA A 546 37.84 35.46 -60.54
N LEU A 547 37.47 34.20 -60.81
CA LEU A 547 38.32 33.27 -61.57
C LEU A 547 38.46 33.69 -63.04
N GLN A 548 37.40 34.17 -63.68
CA GLN A 548 37.45 34.64 -65.08
C GLN A 548 38.27 35.92 -65.25
N SER A 549 38.30 36.82 -64.25
CA SER A 549 39.14 38.02 -64.32
C SER A 549 40.63 37.70 -64.18
N GLN A 550 41.01 36.75 -63.30
CA GLN A 550 42.38 36.24 -63.21
C GLN A 550 42.83 35.55 -64.51
N ALA A 551 41.96 34.75 -65.14
CA ALA A 551 42.28 34.07 -66.40
C ALA A 551 42.49 35.03 -67.59
N ARG A 552 41.87 36.22 -67.59
CA ARG A 552 42.10 37.23 -68.63
C ARG A 552 43.42 37.98 -68.46
N LEU A 553 43.85 38.23 -67.21
CA LEU A 553 45.11 38.92 -66.92
C LEU A 553 46.37 38.09 -67.24
N SER A 554 46.25 36.76 -67.32
CA SER A 554 47.36 35.87 -67.72
C SER A 554 47.49 35.66 -69.24
N GLY A 555 46.56 36.17 -70.06
CA GLY A 555 46.55 35.99 -71.51
C GLY A 555 47.46 36.96 -72.29
N GLU A 556 47.71 38.17 -71.76
CA GLU A 556 48.43 39.24 -72.46
C GLU A 556 49.84 39.50 -71.89
N ARG A 557 50.78 38.57 -72.13
CA ARG A 557 52.26 38.84 -72.13
C ARG A 557 53.06 37.59 -72.52
N LYS A 558 53.13 37.26 -73.82
CA LYS A 558 54.18 36.37 -74.38
C LYS A 558 54.30 36.50 -75.91
N ILE A 559 55.05 37.50 -76.38
CA ILE A 559 55.61 37.54 -77.75
C ILE A 559 57.06 38.02 -77.69
N GLY A 560 57.98 37.14 -78.08
CA GLY A 560 59.40 37.43 -78.40
C GLY A 560 60.38 37.60 -77.22
N SER A 561 61.65 37.19 -77.31
CA SER A 561 62.36 36.44 -78.36
C SER A 561 63.70 35.87 -77.86
N LYS A 562 64.05 34.63 -78.28
CA LYS A 562 65.39 34.14 -78.73
C LYS A 562 66.63 34.37 -77.81
N SER A 563 67.22 33.31 -77.22
CA SER A 563 68.34 32.46 -77.73
C SER A 563 69.72 33.16 -77.74
N VAL A 564 70.86 32.60 -77.31
CA VAL A 564 71.53 31.35 -77.75
C VAL A 564 72.57 30.85 -76.71
N ILE A 565 72.78 29.53 -76.74
CA ILE A 565 73.74 28.60 -76.12
C ILE A 565 75.23 28.88 -76.43
N LEU A 566 76.14 28.61 -75.47
CA LEU A 566 77.54 28.06 -75.60
C LEU A 566 78.16 28.13 -74.18
N GLU A 567 78.39 27.04 -73.45
CA GLU A 567 79.47 26.02 -73.56
C GLU A 567 80.82 26.47 -72.93
N ALA A 568 81.44 25.59 -72.14
CA ALA A 568 82.54 25.87 -71.18
C ALA A 568 83.96 25.71 -71.83
N PRO A 569 85.13 25.83 -71.15
CA PRO A 569 85.49 25.13 -69.90
C PRO A 569 86.44 25.86 -68.90
N HIS A 570 86.84 25.12 -67.86
CA HIS A 570 87.90 25.30 -66.86
C HIS A 570 89.15 26.12 -67.24
N GLU A 571 89.73 26.79 -66.24
CA GLU A 571 91.14 26.58 -65.86
C GLU A 571 91.34 26.82 -64.35
N GLU A 572 92.28 26.08 -63.74
CA GLU A 572 92.67 26.16 -62.33
C GLU A 572 93.80 27.17 -62.14
N LEU A 573 94.00 27.70 -60.92
CA LEU A 573 95.34 27.94 -60.34
C LEU A 573 95.25 28.32 -58.85
N GLU A 574 96.09 27.69 -58.04
CA GLU A 574 96.32 27.98 -56.62
C GLU A 574 97.37 29.11 -56.44
N GLY A 575 97.50 29.69 -55.23
CA GLY A 575 98.70 30.47 -54.88
C GLY A 575 98.56 31.50 -53.75
N GLU A 576 98.93 31.08 -52.53
CA GLU A 576 99.61 31.81 -51.44
C GLU A 576 99.12 33.24 -51.02
N HIS A 577 98.62 33.56 -49.81
CA HIS A 577 99.06 33.34 -48.40
C HIS A 577 99.98 34.44 -47.83
N ASP A 578 99.45 35.22 -46.86
CA ASP A 578 100.06 35.73 -45.60
C ASP A 578 99.28 36.95 -45.06
N MET A 579 98.67 36.84 -43.87
CA MET A 579 99.15 37.29 -42.54
C MET A 579 99.15 38.84 -42.34
N GLN A 580 98.77 39.43 -41.20
CA GLN A 580 98.79 38.91 -39.83
C GLN A 580 97.89 39.70 -38.83
N GLU A 581 97.43 39.01 -37.76
CA GLU A 581 97.17 39.52 -36.38
C GLU A 581 96.04 40.57 -36.08
N GLN A 582 95.36 40.60 -34.90
CA GLN A 582 95.68 40.09 -33.55
C GLN A 582 94.39 39.82 -32.67
N LEU A 583 94.37 38.72 -31.88
CA LEU A 583 93.93 38.56 -30.44
C LEU A 583 92.50 38.98 -29.95
N ASN A 584 91.86 38.35 -28.94
CA ASN A 584 92.02 37.00 -28.32
C ASN A 584 90.78 36.51 -27.50
N GLU A 585 90.72 35.19 -27.29
CA GLU A 585 90.19 34.30 -26.21
C GLU A 585 89.52 34.90 -24.93
N GLN A 586 88.42 34.34 -24.37
CA GLN A 586 88.29 33.13 -23.47
C GLN A 586 89.04 33.27 -22.11
N GLU A 587 88.60 32.79 -20.93
CA GLU A 587 87.68 31.70 -20.52
C GLU A 587 87.25 31.85 -19.01
N LYS A 588 86.17 31.15 -18.54
CA LYS A 588 85.94 30.56 -17.16
C LYS A 588 85.87 31.47 -15.89
N ASP A 589 85.34 31.09 -14.71
CA ASP A 589 84.76 29.82 -14.14
C ASP A 589 83.88 30.08 -12.87
N LYS A 590 83.25 29.00 -12.31
CA LYS A 590 82.63 28.80 -10.96
C LYS A 590 81.17 29.29 -10.72
N GLU A 591 80.17 28.52 -10.26
CA GLU A 591 80.02 27.19 -9.58
C GLU A 591 80.10 27.17 -8.03
N GLU A 592 79.51 26.14 -7.40
CA GLU A 592 79.18 25.89 -5.95
C GLU A 592 77.92 26.62 -5.43
N ASP A 593 76.92 26.03 -4.73
CA ASP A 593 76.59 24.66 -4.23
C ASP A 593 75.08 24.70 -3.81
N ALA A 594 74.32 23.67 -3.44
CA ALA A 594 74.22 22.21 -3.60
C ALA A 594 73.05 21.75 -2.67
N GLU A 595 72.20 20.82 -3.14
CA GLU A 595 71.52 19.73 -2.35
C GLU A 595 70.53 20.12 -1.20
N GLU A 596 69.58 19.31 -0.72
CA GLU A 596 69.31 17.85 -0.82
C GLU A 596 67.77 17.54 -0.70
N GLU A 597 67.40 16.27 -0.48
CA GLU A 597 66.04 15.67 -0.54
C GLU A 597 65.10 15.99 0.66
N ASP A 598 63.77 15.77 0.53
CA ASP A 598 63.04 14.60 1.11
C ASP A 598 61.48 14.79 1.16
N HIS A 599 60.75 13.70 1.44
CA HIS A 599 59.28 13.57 1.58
C HIS A 599 58.79 13.82 3.04
N VAL A 600 57.52 13.47 3.36
CA VAL A 600 56.81 13.53 4.68
C VAL A 600 56.15 14.90 4.97
N ILE A 601 54.82 15.09 4.89
CA ILE A 601 53.67 14.59 5.71
C ILE A 601 53.51 15.28 7.10
N ASP A 602 52.28 15.75 7.32
CA ASP A 602 51.56 16.02 8.59
C ASP A 602 51.55 17.38 9.32
N ASN A 603 50.36 17.59 9.92
CA ASN A 603 49.97 18.47 11.03
C ASN A 603 49.74 19.98 10.80
N VAL A 604 48.47 20.26 10.49
CA VAL A 604 47.56 21.07 11.33
C VAL A 604 48.19 21.67 12.60
N LYS A 605 48.09 23.00 12.74
CA LYS A 605 48.06 23.68 14.04
C LYS A 605 46.97 24.75 14.07
N GLU A 606 46.05 24.59 15.01
CA GLU A 606 45.22 25.68 15.53
C GLU A 606 45.99 26.44 16.62
N GLU A 607 46.01 27.76 16.55
CA GLU A 607 46.23 28.68 17.69
C GLU A 607 45.33 29.90 17.41
N LYS A 608 44.18 30.04 18.11
CA LYS A 608 44.06 30.70 19.41
C LYS A 608 44.75 32.07 19.50
N ILE A 609 43.94 33.13 19.47
CA ILE A 609 44.18 34.35 20.23
C ILE A 609 42.92 34.59 21.07
N ALA A 610 43.12 34.95 22.33
CA ALA A 610 42.10 35.27 23.32
C ALA A 610 42.26 36.74 23.76
N GLU A 611 41.64 37.10 24.89
CA GLU A 611 41.74 38.39 25.60
C GLU A 611 41.02 39.59 24.95
N ASP A 612 40.43 40.50 25.71
CA ASP A 612 39.75 40.36 27.00
C ASP A 612 38.85 41.59 27.23
N ASP A 613 38.06 41.56 28.31
CA ASP A 613 37.77 42.65 29.25
C ASP A 613 36.31 42.75 29.71
N ALA A 614 36.16 42.95 31.02
CA ALA A 614 34.90 42.88 31.75
C ALA A 614 34.66 44.14 32.61
N SER A 615 33.41 44.59 32.64
CA SER A 615 32.75 45.35 33.73
C SER A 615 31.28 45.54 33.34
N GLY A 616 30.27 45.57 34.22
CA GLY A 616 30.20 45.39 35.67
C GLY A 616 28.77 45.75 36.13
N ASP A 617 28.35 45.32 37.34
CA ASP A 617 27.10 45.69 38.04
C ASP A 617 25.73 45.35 37.38
N ALA A 618 24.62 45.15 38.11
CA ALA A 618 24.39 44.76 39.52
C ALA A 618 22.92 44.31 39.71
N GLU A 619 22.68 43.51 40.77
CA GLU A 619 21.45 43.32 41.56
C GLU A 619 20.02 43.54 40.95
N LEU A 620 19.14 42.52 41.04
CA LEU A 620 18.03 42.51 42.03
C LEU A 620 17.16 41.22 42.00
N GLU A 621 16.52 40.98 43.13
CA GLU A 621 15.90 39.75 43.71
C GLU A 621 14.89 38.87 42.93
N PRO A 622 14.59 37.65 43.46
CA PRO A 622 13.60 36.72 42.92
C PRO A 622 12.19 36.83 43.56
N VAL A 623 11.15 36.42 42.83
CA VAL A 623 9.81 36.16 43.39
C VAL A 623 9.34 34.77 42.98
N LYS A 624 8.79 34.03 43.95
CA LYS A 624 8.10 32.75 43.76
C LYS A 624 6.63 32.99 43.42
N GLU A 625 6.09 32.23 42.49
CA GLU A 625 4.93 31.34 42.71
C GLU A 625 4.90 30.22 41.65
#